data_AF-A0A933G7Y8-F1
#
_entry.id   AF-A0A933G7Y8-F1
#
_cell.length_a   1.000
_cell.length_b   1.000
_cell.length_c   1.000
_cell.angle_alpha   90.00
_cell.angle_beta   90.00
_cell.angle_gamma   90.00
#
_symmetry.space_group_name_H-M   'P 1'
#
loop_
_entity.id
_entity.type
_entity.pdbx_description
1 polymer ?
#
loop_
_entity_poly.entity_id
_entity_poly.type
_entity_poly.pdbx_seq_one_letter_code
_entity_poly.pdbx_strand_id
1 'polypeptide(L)'
;MTDGRHDELSRRAFLWRTGSGAAALGLGTLASPGAWAESRPADSRPAASKPTLPYGKLGRTGYPVTLVSFGGILLKGSVGTRVLQSAIDRGINLVHTSANYGGGASIAAFAELFKAAPAYREKVFLCVKSFRPEKEDEIDAVLRTLGVDHADVCLTELHSPDPRQAEAILKQQDSLKKRGKARHTGFVCHGDMNEVLELVVEKHAKDFDVALLAMRLVPNMAPGRADVDPEGQRFLKHLRAMRKAGIGILSMKSGARKALTTGRDTYLPHLKAYLEAGADSVLTSVDTLDQVETVTALRIKSPHLTPDERRAAADFHDSQAGSCRMCAACAKVCPRRLPVNDLMRFRMYHEECGWSEHARAEYAALGVDFRRAAECGDCSACAEVCPVRLAGPAMVRQTAELLA
;
A
#
# COMPACT_ATOMS: atom_id res chain seq x y z
N MET A 1 -53.01 29.04 -4.59
CA MET A 1 -52.73 28.46 -5.92
C MET A 1 -51.32 27.88 -5.84
N THR A 2 -51.17 26.66 -5.30
CA THR A 2 -51.02 25.37 -6.04
C THR A 2 -49.80 25.43 -6.97
N ASP A 3 -48.81 24.55 -7.02
CA ASP A 3 -48.46 23.20 -6.50
C ASP A 3 -46.98 23.05 -7.01
N GLY A 4 -45.94 22.53 -6.34
CA GLY A 4 -45.78 21.19 -5.78
C GLY A 4 -45.51 20.13 -6.88
N ARG A 5 -44.37 19.41 -6.75
CA ARG A 5 -43.95 18.12 -7.38
C ARG A 5 -42.88 18.24 -8.48
N HIS A 6 -41.67 17.68 -8.34
CA HIS A 6 -41.25 16.26 -8.21
C HIS A 6 -41.72 15.39 -9.39
N ASP A 7 -40.87 15.24 -10.42
CA ASP A 7 -40.99 14.15 -11.40
C ASP A 7 -40.14 12.96 -10.94
N GLU A 8 -40.79 12.08 -10.19
CA GLU A 8 -40.41 10.69 -10.06
C GLU A 8 -40.57 9.98 -11.41
N LEU A 9 -39.51 9.30 -11.86
CA LEU A 9 -39.59 8.37 -12.98
C LEU A 9 -40.52 7.20 -12.62
N SER A 10 -41.79 7.33 -12.99
CA SER A 10 -42.81 6.30 -12.75
C SER A 10 -42.73 5.18 -13.80
N ARG A 11 -43.08 3.97 -13.35
CA ARG A 11 -43.02 2.64 -14.02
C ARG A 11 -43.82 2.49 -15.34
N ARG A 12 -44.21 3.57 -16.03
CA ARG A 12 -44.99 3.55 -17.28
C ARG A 12 -44.21 3.83 -18.56
N ALA A 13 -42.92 4.16 -18.48
CA ALA A 13 -42.05 4.30 -19.66
C ALA A 13 -41.57 2.94 -20.25
N PHE A 14 -41.97 1.81 -19.66
CA PHE A 14 -41.48 0.48 -20.02
C PHE A 14 -42.41 -0.32 -20.96
N LEU A 15 -43.58 0.20 -21.37
CA LEU A 15 -44.54 -0.57 -22.18
C LEU A 15 -44.95 0.07 -23.51
N TRP A 16 -44.22 1.09 -24.01
CA TRP A 16 -44.62 1.81 -25.23
C TRP A 16 -43.75 1.57 -26.47
N ARG A 17 -43.05 0.43 -26.56
CA ARG A 17 -42.28 0.04 -27.76
C ARG A 17 -42.60 -1.34 -28.31
N THR A 18 -43.88 -1.70 -28.36
CA THR A 18 -44.37 -2.80 -29.19
C THR A 18 -45.72 -2.45 -29.79
N GLY A 19 -45.77 -2.27 -31.11
CA GLY A 19 -47.02 -2.30 -31.87
C GLY A 19 -47.14 -1.23 -32.95
N SER A 20 -46.73 -1.57 -34.18
CA SER A 20 -47.17 -1.07 -35.51
C SER A 20 -46.15 -1.64 -36.51
N GLY A 21 -46.41 -2.53 -37.48
CA GLY A 21 -47.60 -2.79 -38.28
C GLY A 21 -47.38 -2.23 -39.69
N ALA A 22 -46.99 -3.08 -40.67
CA ALA A 22 -47.15 -2.84 -42.11
C ALA A 22 -46.90 -4.14 -42.92
N ALA A 23 -47.55 -4.27 -44.06
CA ALA A 23 -48.05 -5.53 -44.64
C ALA A 23 -47.44 -5.96 -46.00
N ALA A 24 -47.65 -7.25 -46.31
CA ALA A 24 -47.80 -7.92 -47.62
C ALA A 24 -46.64 -7.99 -48.64
N LEU A 25 -46.23 -9.21 -49.02
CA LEU A 25 -46.55 -9.89 -50.29
C LEU A 25 -45.91 -11.30 -50.31
N GLY A 26 -46.62 -12.30 -50.82
CA GLY A 26 -46.26 -13.72 -50.71
C GLY A 26 -45.43 -14.30 -51.86
N LEU A 27 -44.82 -15.46 -51.61
CA LEU A 27 -44.71 -16.64 -52.49
C LEU A 27 -43.95 -17.75 -51.73
N GLY A 28 -44.44 -18.98 -51.83
CA GLY A 28 -44.09 -20.08 -50.94
C GLY A 28 -42.70 -20.69 -51.18
N THR A 29 -42.13 -21.25 -50.12
CA THR A 29 -41.29 -22.45 -50.12
C THR A 29 -41.36 -23.09 -48.72
N LEU A 30 -41.51 -24.41 -48.69
CA LEU A 30 -41.46 -25.25 -47.49
C LEU A 30 -40.05 -25.24 -46.89
N ALA A 31 -39.90 -24.87 -45.61
CA ALA A 31 -38.71 -25.16 -44.81
C ALA A 31 -39.06 -25.26 -43.31
N SER A 32 -38.47 -26.26 -42.66
CA SER A 32 -38.70 -26.84 -41.33
C SER A 32 -38.95 -25.89 -40.14
N PRO A 33 -39.60 -26.38 -39.05
CA PRO A 33 -39.76 -25.62 -37.80
C PRO A 33 -38.42 -25.57 -37.05
N GLY A 34 -37.55 -24.66 -37.49
CA GLY A 34 -36.38 -24.23 -36.74
C GLY A 34 -36.79 -23.11 -35.78
N ALA A 35 -36.74 -23.42 -34.50
CA ALA A 35 -37.00 -22.51 -33.40
C ALA A 35 -36.24 -21.18 -33.57
N TRP A 36 -36.97 -20.07 -33.53
CA TRP A 36 -36.43 -18.76 -33.25
C TRP A 36 -36.01 -18.74 -31.76
N ALA A 37 -34.83 -19.30 -31.48
CA ALA A 37 -34.14 -19.03 -30.24
C ALA A 37 -33.47 -17.66 -30.39
N GLU A 38 -34.12 -16.62 -29.86
CA GLU A 38 -33.48 -15.32 -29.67
C GLU A 38 -32.22 -15.53 -28.81
N SER A 39 -31.07 -15.35 -29.44
CA SER A 39 -29.78 -15.32 -28.77
C SER A 39 -29.75 -14.12 -27.83
N ARG A 40 -29.95 -14.36 -26.53
CA ARG A 40 -29.55 -13.41 -25.49
C ARG A 40 -28.08 -13.08 -25.72
N PRO A 41 -27.68 -11.80 -25.81
CA PRO A 41 -26.26 -11.47 -25.85
C PRO A 41 -25.61 -12.06 -24.60
N ALA A 42 -24.59 -12.89 -24.82
CA ALA A 42 -23.80 -13.47 -23.76
C ALA A 42 -23.30 -12.34 -22.86
N ASP A 43 -23.54 -12.48 -21.55
CA ASP A 43 -23.07 -11.56 -20.52
C ASP A 43 -21.54 -11.49 -20.63
N SER A 44 -21.03 -10.46 -21.30
CA SER A 44 -19.60 -10.27 -21.59
C SER A 44 -18.84 -9.74 -20.38
N ARG A 45 -19.26 -10.12 -19.17
CA ARG A 45 -18.43 -9.96 -17.98
C ARG A 45 -17.19 -10.82 -18.18
N PRO A 46 -15.98 -10.24 -18.15
CA PRO A 46 -14.77 -11.04 -18.20
C PRO A 46 -14.86 -12.11 -17.11
N ALA A 47 -14.62 -13.36 -17.50
CA ALA A 47 -14.61 -14.49 -16.58
C ALA A 47 -13.78 -14.10 -15.36
N ALA A 48 -14.36 -14.19 -14.16
CA ALA A 48 -13.69 -13.83 -12.92
C ALA A 48 -12.30 -14.46 -12.91
N SER A 49 -11.26 -13.61 -12.86
CA SER A 49 -9.88 -14.08 -12.79
C SER A 49 -9.76 -15.07 -11.64
N LYS A 50 -9.15 -16.25 -11.89
CA LYS A 50 -8.91 -17.23 -10.83
C LYS A 50 -8.24 -16.51 -9.64
N PRO A 51 -8.66 -16.78 -8.39
CA PRO A 51 -8.12 -16.09 -7.22
C PRO A 51 -6.59 -16.13 -7.19
N THR A 52 -5.95 -15.03 -6.85
CA THR A 52 -4.51 -14.99 -6.59
C THR A 52 -4.22 -15.94 -5.44
N LEU A 53 -3.53 -17.04 -5.73
CA LEU A 53 -3.26 -18.05 -4.73
C LEU A 53 -2.18 -17.57 -3.75
N PRO A 54 -2.31 -17.83 -2.44
CA PRO A 54 -1.23 -17.63 -1.49
C PRO A 54 0.04 -18.36 -1.94
N TYR A 55 1.18 -17.69 -1.85
CA TYR A 55 2.46 -18.20 -2.34
C TYR A 55 3.39 -18.65 -1.20
N GLY A 56 3.12 -18.18 0.04
CA GLY A 56 3.95 -18.48 1.20
C GLY A 56 3.25 -18.17 2.51
N LYS A 57 4.01 -18.24 3.61
CA LYS A 57 3.54 -17.90 4.96
C LYS A 57 4.15 -16.56 5.39
N LEU A 58 3.38 -15.74 6.11
CA LEU A 58 3.86 -14.48 6.69
C LEU A 58 4.67 -14.76 7.96
N GLY A 59 5.98 -14.99 7.81
CA GLY A 59 6.88 -15.29 8.93
C GLY A 59 6.34 -16.37 9.87
N ARG A 60 6.52 -16.16 11.18
CA ARG A 60 6.09 -17.09 12.24
C ARG A 60 4.59 -17.06 12.53
N THR A 61 3.84 -16.09 11.99
CA THR A 61 2.37 -16.09 12.10
C THR A 61 1.77 -17.34 11.46
N GLY A 62 2.47 -17.90 10.45
CA GLY A 62 2.00 -19.03 9.67
C GLY A 62 0.86 -18.69 8.70
N TYR A 63 0.41 -17.43 8.66
CA TYR A 63 -0.70 -17.02 7.80
C TYR A 63 -0.35 -17.18 6.32
N PRO A 64 -1.15 -17.92 5.53
CA PRO A 64 -0.91 -18.07 4.10
C PRO A 64 -1.20 -16.72 3.40
N VAL A 65 -0.18 -16.04 2.90
CA VAL A 65 -0.29 -14.68 2.36
C VAL A 65 -0.13 -14.66 0.84
N THR A 66 -0.90 -13.80 0.17
CA THR A 66 -0.69 -13.49 -1.25
C THR A 66 0.56 -12.66 -1.46
N LEU A 67 1.23 -12.81 -2.62
CA LEU A 67 2.44 -12.04 -2.95
C LEU A 67 2.20 -10.54 -3.06
N VAL A 68 0.96 -10.14 -3.33
CA VAL A 68 0.50 -8.76 -3.33
C VAL A 68 -0.51 -8.59 -2.20
N SER A 69 -0.29 -7.59 -1.36
CA SER A 69 -1.21 -7.17 -0.30
C SER A 69 -1.82 -5.81 -0.62
N PHE A 70 -2.99 -5.51 -0.06
CA PHE A 70 -3.73 -4.28 -0.34
C PHE A 70 -3.32 -3.14 0.58
N GLY A 71 -2.73 -2.07 0.04
CA GLY A 71 -2.41 -0.85 0.79
C GLY A 71 -3.52 0.21 0.71
N GLY A 72 -4.24 0.42 1.81
CA GLY A 72 -5.48 1.20 1.86
C GLY A 72 -5.39 2.72 1.76
N ILE A 73 -4.19 3.32 1.69
CA ILE A 73 -3.99 4.78 1.82
C ILE A 73 -4.79 5.64 0.81
N LEU A 74 -5.15 5.06 -0.34
CA LEU A 74 -5.90 5.71 -1.41
C LEU A 74 -7.42 5.59 -1.30
N LEU A 75 -7.90 4.71 -0.44
CA LEU A 75 -9.32 4.44 -0.38
C LEU A 75 -10.08 5.66 0.11
N LYS A 76 -11.13 6.01 -0.64
CA LYS A 76 -12.09 7.04 -0.27
C LYS A 76 -13.44 6.77 -0.90
N GLY A 77 -14.49 6.94 -0.11
CA GLY A 77 -15.88 6.79 -0.52
C GLY A 77 -16.21 5.42 -1.14
N SER A 78 -17.38 5.36 -1.78
CA SER A 78 -17.93 4.12 -2.34
C SER A 78 -17.08 3.50 -3.46
N VAL A 79 -16.34 4.32 -4.23
CA VAL A 79 -15.39 3.82 -5.24
C VAL A 79 -14.27 3.04 -4.56
N GLY A 80 -13.68 3.60 -3.49
CA GLY A 80 -12.66 2.90 -2.72
C GLY A 80 -13.17 1.58 -2.12
N THR A 81 -14.37 1.60 -1.54
CA THR A 81 -15.04 0.41 -1.00
C THR A 81 -15.20 -0.68 -2.07
N ARG A 82 -15.61 -0.32 -3.29
CA ARG A 82 -15.74 -1.26 -4.43
C ARG A 82 -14.38 -1.79 -4.92
N VAL A 83 -13.33 -0.97 -4.92
CA VAL A 83 -11.97 -1.40 -5.29
C VAL A 83 -11.44 -2.42 -4.27
N LEU A 84 -11.61 -2.15 -2.98
CA LEU A 84 -11.26 -3.07 -1.90
C LEU A 84 -12.03 -4.40 -2.03
N GLN A 85 -13.35 -4.32 -2.25
CA GLN A 85 -14.19 -5.50 -2.45
C GLN A 85 -13.69 -6.36 -3.62
N SER A 86 -13.44 -5.73 -4.77
CA SER A 86 -12.94 -6.39 -5.98
C SER A 86 -11.60 -7.09 -5.76
N ALA A 87 -10.68 -6.46 -5.02
CA ALA A 87 -9.39 -7.02 -4.67
C ALA A 87 -9.53 -8.29 -3.81
N ILE A 88 -10.39 -8.25 -2.80
CA ILE A 88 -10.64 -9.39 -1.90
C ILE A 88 -11.32 -10.53 -2.65
N ASP A 89 -12.32 -10.24 -3.49
CA ASP A 89 -13.00 -11.27 -4.30
C ASP A 89 -12.07 -11.96 -5.30
N ARG A 90 -10.98 -11.29 -5.70
CA ARG A 90 -9.92 -11.85 -6.55
C ARG A 90 -8.78 -12.49 -5.77
N GLY A 91 -8.94 -12.64 -4.46
CA GLY A 91 -8.05 -13.46 -3.62
C GLY A 91 -7.00 -12.69 -2.84
N ILE A 92 -6.89 -11.35 -2.95
CA ILE A 92 -6.00 -10.59 -2.06
C ILE A 92 -6.50 -10.76 -0.63
N ASN A 93 -5.64 -11.28 0.24
CA ASN A 93 -6.03 -11.74 1.56
C ASN A 93 -5.32 -11.03 2.72
N LEU A 94 -4.49 -10.04 2.45
CA LEU A 94 -3.93 -9.17 3.48
C LEU A 94 -4.19 -7.72 3.10
N VAL A 95 -4.70 -6.95 4.06
CA VAL A 95 -5.10 -5.56 3.89
C VAL A 95 -4.50 -4.70 5.00
N HIS A 96 -4.08 -3.49 4.65
CA HIS A 96 -3.52 -2.55 5.61
C HIS A 96 -4.23 -1.20 5.54
N THR A 97 -4.63 -0.67 6.70
CA THR A 97 -5.19 0.68 6.84
C THR A 97 -4.69 1.37 8.11
N SER A 98 -4.98 2.66 8.23
CA SER A 98 -4.57 3.54 9.33
C SER A 98 -5.60 4.64 9.50
N ALA A 99 -5.79 5.12 10.74
CA ALA A 99 -6.74 6.19 11.05
C ALA A 99 -6.42 7.52 10.34
N ASN A 100 -5.15 7.79 10.02
CA ASN A 100 -4.73 9.05 9.38
C ASN A 100 -4.79 9.03 7.84
N TYR A 101 -5.05 7.87 7.22
CA TYR A 101 -5.04 7.74 5.77
C TYR A 101 -6.22 8.47 5.14
N GLY A 102 -5.91 9.46 4.30
CA GLY A 102 -6.90 10.34 3.69
C GLY A 102 -7.78 11.07 4.71
N GLY A 103 -7.22 11.43 5.87
CA GLY A 103 -8.00 12.06 6.95
C GLY A 103 -9.08 11.16 7.56
N GLY A 104 -8.89 9.83 7.49
CA GLY A 104 -9.87 8.84 7.94
C GLY A 104 -10.75 8.27 6.82
N ALA A 105 -10.62 8.76 5.59
CA ALA A 105 -11.38 8.23 4.46
C ALA A 105 -11.09 6.74 4.18
N SER A 106 -9.84 6.31 4.40
CA SER A 106 -9.46 4.91 4.18
C SER A 106 -10.16 3.97 5.14
N ILE A 107 -10.04 4.22 6.45
CA ILE A 107 -10.64 3.37 7.49
C ILE A 107 -12.17 3.36 7.37
N ALA A 108 -12.79 4.47 6.94
CA ALA A 108 -14.22 4.54 6.66
C ALA A 108 -14.64 3.63 5.49
N ALA A 109 -13.85 3.53 4.42
CA ALA A 109 -14.14 2.62 3.30
C ALA A 109 -14.05 1.14 3.71
N PHE A 110 -13.08 0.79 4.56
CA PHE A 110 -13.02 -0.56 5.16
C PHE A 110 -14.25 -0.83 6.04
N ALA A 111 -14.62 0.12 6.89
CA ALA A 111 -15.78 0.02 7.77
C ALA A 111 -17.09 -0.15 6.98
N GLU A 112 -17.25 0.59 5.88
CA GLU A 112 -18.40 0.47 4.98
C GLU A 112 -18.52 -0.95 4.43
N LEU A 113 -17.41 -1.52 3.93
CA LEU A 113 -17.40 -2.89 3.42
C LEU A 113 -17.72 -3.92 4.51
N PHE A 114 -17.06 -3.85 5.66
CA PHE A 114 -17.26 -4.81 6.74
C PHE A 114 -18.67 -4.72 7.35
N LYS A 115 -19.25 -3.52 7.43
CA LYS A 115 -20.63 -3.34 7.87
C LYS A 115 -21.64 -3.88 6.85
N ALA A 116 -21.43 -3.59 5.57
CA ALA A 116 -22.34 -4.02 4.51
C ALA A 116 -22.26 -5.53 4.24
N ALA A 117 -21.08 -6.13 4.41
CA ALA A 117 -20.83 -7.55 4.19
C ALA A 117 -19.79 -8.09 5.19
N PRO A 118 -20.21 -8.46 6.42
CA PRO A 118 -19.30 -8.91 7.48
C PRO A 118 -18.38 -10.07 7.11
N ALA A 119 -18.81 -10.95 6.19
CA ALA A 119 -18.00 -12.05 5.69
C ALA A 119 -16.67 -11.61 5.04
N TYR A 120 -16.52 -10.36 4.60
CA TYR A 120 -15.24 -9.87 4.06
C TYR A 120 -14.16 -9.73 5.13
N ARG A 121 -14.53 -9.49 6.40
CA ARG A 121 -13.55 -9.45 7.50
C ARG A 121 -12.87 -10.80 7.68
N GLU A 122 -13.61 -11.89 7.53
CA GLU A 122 -13.09 -13.26 7.65
C GLU A 122 -12.21 -13.69 6.45
N LYS A 123 -12.33 -13.00 5.31
CA LYS A 123 -11.53 -13.29 4.11
C LYS A 123 -10.12 -12.69 4.17
N VAL A 124 -9.86 -11.77 5.10
CA VAL A 124 -8.61 -10.99 5.10
C VAL A 124 -7.90 -11.01 6.44
N PHE A 125 -6.58 -10.95 6.36
CA PHE A 125 -5.69 -10.59 7.45
C PHE A 125 -5.58 -9.07 7.53
N LEU A 126 -6.19 -8.51 8.56
CA LEU A 126 -6.30 -7.08 8.79
C LEU A 126 -5.11 -6.55 9.59
N CYS A 127 -4.28 -5.74 8.92
CA CYS A 127 -3.21 -4.98 9.56
C CYS A 127 -3.67 -3.55 9.84
N VAL A 128 -3.56 -3.11 11.10
CA VAL A 128 -3.83 -1.72 11.50
C VAL A 128 -2.58 -1.07 12.05
N LYS A 129 -2.46 0.24 11.89
CA LYS A 129 -1.34 1.03 12.40
C LYS A 129 -1.66 1.69 13.74
N SER A 130 -0.68 1.72 14.64
CA SER A 130 -0.68 2.59 15.83
C SER A 130 0.49 3.59 15.76
N PHE A 131 0.27 4.84 16.17
CA PHE A 131 1.31 5.87 16.24
C PHE A 131 2.02 5.89 17.58
N ARG A 132 1.27 5.63 18.66
CA ARG A 132 1.69 5.94 20.03
C ARG A 132 1.50 4.74 20.94
N PRO A 133 2.57 4.02 21.31
CA PRO A 133 2.45 2.84 22.17
C PRO A 133 1.83 3.15 23.54
N GLU A 134 1.98 4.39 24.03
CA GLU A 134 1.39 4.85 25.29
C GLU A 134 -0.12 5.12 25.23
N LYS A 135 -0.73 5.12 24.03
CA LYS A 135 -2.16 5.38 23.84
C LYS A 135 -2.88 4.16 23.25
N GLU A 136 -3.08 3.14 24.07
CA GLU A 136 -3.79 1.91 23.66
C GLU A 136 -5.21 2.17 23.11
N ASP A 137 -5.90 3.18 23.63
CA ASP A 137 -7.26 3.58 23.24
C ASP A 137 -7.37 3.96 21.76
N GLU A 138 -6.23 4.31 21.14
CA GLU A 138 -6.11 4.57 19.71
C GLU A 138 -6.54 3.35 18.88
N ILE A 139 -6.11 2.15 19.29
CA ILE A 139 -6.48 0.91 18.61
C ILE A 139 -7.94 0.56 18.89
N ASP A 140 -8.45 0.83 20.09
CA ASP A 140 -9.88 0.64 20.34
C ASP A 140 -10.73 1.57 19.47
N ALA A 141 -10.29 2.81 19.24
CA ALA A 141 -10.97 3.75 18.33
C ALA A 141 -10.92 3.28 16.88
N VAL A 142 -9.78 2.75 16.42
CA VAL A 142 -9.62 2.14 15.09
C VAL A 142 -10.60 0.98 14.92
N LEU A 143 -10.63 0.04 15.87
CA LEU A 143 -11.49 -1.15 15.82
C LEU A 143 -12.99 -0.79 15.88
N ARG A 144 -13.36 0.17 16.73
CA ARG A 144 -14.73 0.72 16.75
C ARG A 144 -15.13 1.34 15.42
N THR A 145 -14.22 2.11 14.80
CA THR A 145 -14.47 2.73 13.50
C THR A 145 -14.68 1.67 12.41
N LEU A 146 -13.84 0.63 12.41
CA LEU A 146 -13.94 -0.49 11.48
C LEU A 146 -15.18 -1.38 11.72
N GLY A 147 -15.78 -1.32 12.91
CA GLY A 147 -16.87 -2.20 13.31
C GLY A 147 -16.44 -3.65 13.48
N VAL A 148 -15.21 -3.88 13.96
CA VAL A 148 -14.64 -5.23 14.16
C VAL A 148 -14.05 -5.37 15.56
N ASP A 149 -14.03 -6.60 16.09
CA ASP A 149 -13.58 -6.84 17.47
C ASP A 149 -12.06 -6.82 17.64
N HIS A 150 -11.34 -7.19 16.57
CA HIS A 150 -9.89 -7.37 16.58
C HIS A 150 -9.25 -7.14 15.20
N ALA A 151 -7.98 -6.73 15.22
CA ALA A 151 -7.08 -6.80 14.07
C ALA A 151 -6.24 -8.08 14.13
N ASP A 152 -5.69 -8.50 13.00
CA ASP A 152 -4.79 -9.65 12.97
C ASP A 152 -3.38 -9.25 13.39
N VAL A 153 -2.90 -8.08 12.95
CA VAL A 153 -1.66 -7.45 13.46
C VAL A 153 -1.90 -5.97 13.78
N CYS A 154 -1.38 -5.52 14.91
CA CYS A 154 -1.15 -4.11 15.19
C CYS A 154 0.31 -3.77 14.85
N LEU A 155 0.51 -2.81 13.94
CA LEU A 155 1.82 -2.31 13.51
C LEU A 155 2.07 -0.94 14.15
N THR A 156 2.81 -0.91 15.26
CA THR A 156 3.12 0.35 15.96
C THR A 156 4.40 0.98 15.40
N GLU A 157 4.46 2.32 15.33
CA GLU A 157 5.61 3.04 14.77
C GLU A 157 6.91 2.86 15.57
N LEU A 158 7.95 2.40 14.88
CA LEU A 158 9.34 2.35 15.35
C LEU A 158 10.23 3.00 14.28
N HIS A 159 10.34 4.33 14.32
CA HIS A 159 11.02 5.15 13.30
C HIS A 159 12.44 5.59 13.69
N SER A 160 12.91 5.16 14.85
CA SER A 160 14.25 5.44 15.39
C SER A 160 14.74 4.23 16.18
N PRO A 161 16.06 4.03 16.29
CA PRO A 161 16.64 2.90 17.03
C PRO A 161 16.61 3.15 18.54
N ASP A 162 15.43 3.44 19.10
CA ASP A 162 15.22 3.66 20.53
C ASP A 162 14.72 2.36 21.19
N PRO A 163 15.54 1.71 22.05
CA PRO A 163 15.11 0.52 22.79
C PRO A 163 13.90 0.77 23.68
N ARG A 164 13.75 1.98 24.25
CA ARG A 164 12.61 2.32 25.11
C ARG A 164 11.32 2.34 24.33
N GLN A 165 11.36 2.86 23.10
CA GLN A 165 10.22 2.82 22.18
C GLN A 165 9.88 1.38 21.82
N ALA A 166 10.86 0.54 21.51
CA ALA A 166 10.62 -0.88 21.22
C ALA A 166 9.96 -1.60 22.41
N GLU A 167 10.46 -1.41 23.64
CA GLU A 167 9.88 -1.96 24.86
C GLU A 167 8.44 -1.45 25.11
N ALA A 168 8.19 -0.16 24.88
CA ALA A 168 6.85 0.42 24.99
C ALA A 168 5.87 -0.20 23.99
N ILE A 169 6.30 -0.42 22.74
CA ILE A 169 5.49 -1.11 21.72
C ILE A 169 5.16 -2.54 22.16
N LEU A 170 6.14 -3.29 22.65
CA LEU A 170 5.92 -4.67 23.09
C LEU A 170 4.92 -4.73 24.26
N LYS A 171 5.05 -3.81 25.23
CA LYS A 171 4.09 -3.69 26.34
C LYS A 171 2.67 -3.39 25.85
N GLN A 172 2.52 -2.44 24.92
CA GLN A 172 1.23 -2.10 24.31
C GLN A 172 0.62 -3.34 23.65
N GLN A 173 1.40 -4.05 22.85
CA GLN A 173 0.89 -5.16 22.06
C GLN A 173 0.60 -6.40 22.90
N ASP A 174 1.34 -6.64 23.98
CA ASP A 174 1.00 -7.64 24.98
C ASP A 174 -0.35 -7.34 25.65
N SER A 175 -0.62 -6.08 25.98
CA SER A 175 -1.93 -5.65 26.50
C SER A 175 -3.03 -5.90 25.47
N LEU A 176 -2.83 -5.45 24.22
CA LEU A 176 -3.80 -5.64 23.13
C LEU A 176 -4.09 -7.13 22.88
N LYS A 177 -3.08 -8.01 22.94
CA LYS A 177 -3.25 -9.47 22.82
C LYS A 177 -4.05 -10.04 23.99
N LYS A 178 -3.73 -9.68 25.23
CA LYS A 178 -4.49 -10.11 26.43
C LYS A 178 -5.95 -9.67 26.37
N ARG A 179 -6.21 -8.51 25.78
CA ARG A 179 -7.55 -7.94 25.58
C ARG A 179 -8.25 -8.47 24.32
N GLY A 180 -7.61 -9.37 23.57
CA GLY A 180 -8.16 -9.95 22.34
C GLY A 180 -8.29 -8.98 21.16
N LYS A 181 -7.61 -7.82 21.20
CA LYS A 181 -7.69 -6.74 20.19
C LYS A 181 -6.71 -6.90 19.02
N ALA A 182 -5.64 -7.66 19.22
CA ALA A 182 -4.68 -8.04 18.18
C ALA A 182 -4.26 -9.50 18.36
N ARG A 183 -3.99 -10.23 17.27
CA ARG A 183 -3.48 -11.62 17.34
C ARG A 183 -1.95 -11.68 17.39
N HIS A 184 -1.32 -10.81 16.61
CA HIS A 184 0.12 -10.79 16.38
C HIS A 184 0.73 -9.42 16.70
N THR A 185 2.02 -9.45 17.05
CA THR A 185 2.82 -8.25 17.31
C THR A 185 3.48 -7.76 16.03
N GLY A 186 3.73 -6.46 15.92
CA GLY A 186 4.47 -5.95 14.78
C GLY A 186 4.81 -4.47 14.84
N PHE A 187 5.69 -4.05 13.94
CA PHE A 187 6.08 -2.65 13.85
C PHE A 187 6.06 -2.15 12.42
N VAL A 188 5.91 -0.85 12.27
CA VAL A 188 6.09 -0.15 10.99
C VAL A 188 7.30 0.76 11.06
N CYS A 189 8.14 0.73 10.02
CA CYS A 189 9.35 1.54 9.96
C CYS A 189 9.57 2.21 8.61
N HIS A 190 9.85 3.52 8.64
CA HIS A 190 10.26 4.32 7.48
C HIS A 190 11.24 5.45 7.85
N GLY A 191 11.98 5.30 8.95
CA GLY A 191 13.00 6.21 9.44
C GLY A 191 14.13 5.41 10.09
N ASP A 192 15.38 5.86 9.94
CA ASP A 192 16.58 5.17 10.45
C ASP A 192 16.57 3.64 10.22
N MET A 193 16.13 3.23 9.03
CA MET A 193 15.78 1.84 8.72
C MET A 193 16.88 0.85 9.14
N ASN A 194 18.14 1.10 8.75
CA ASN A 194 19.23 0.18 9.05
C ASN A 194 19.47 0.06 10.56
N GLU A 195 19.47 1.18 11.29
CA GLU A 195 19.65 1.16 12.75
C GLU A 195 18.45 0.53 13.48
N VAL A 196 17.22 0.78 13.03
CA VAL A 196 16.02 0.15 13.60
C VAL A 196 16.04 -1.35 13.38
N LEU A 197 16.36 -1.80 12.16
CA LEU A 197 16.45 -3.22 11.84
C LEU A 197 17.57 -3.91 12.62
N GLU A 198 18.70 -3.23 12.83
CA GLU A 198 19.78 -3.71 13.70
C GLU A 198 19.31 -3.89 15.15
N LEU A 199 18.67 -2.87 15.74
CA LEU A 199 18.08 -2.95 17.08
C LEU A 199 17.13 -4.15 17.19
N VAL A 200 16.24 -4.33 16.21
CA VAL A 200 15.28 -5.45 16.21
C VAL A 200 16.02 -6.79 16.10
N VAL A 201 16.99 -6.93 15.21
CA VAL A 201 17.75 -8.18 15.05
C VAL A 201 18.54 -8.54 16.30
N GLU A 202 19.16 -7.57 16.96
CA GLU A 202 20.03 -7.80 18.11
C GLU A 202 19.26 -8.04 19.40
N LYS A 203 18.14 -7.33 19.61
CA LYS A 203 17.44 -7.31 20.90
C LYS A 203 16.02 -7.87 20.87
N HIS A 204 15.34 -7.79 19.73
CA HIS A 204 13.89 -8.05 19.66
C HIS A 204 13.49 -9.05 18.55
N ALA A 205 14.44 -9.87 18.10
CA ALA A 205 14.23 -10.75 16.96
C ALA A 205 13.12 -11.77 17.18
N LYS A 206 12.82 -12.10 18.45
CA LYS A 206 11.77 -13.04 18.86
C LYS A 206 10.48 -12.37 19.32
N ASP A 207 10.46 -11.05 19.44
CA ASP A 207 9.35 -10.32 20.08
C ASP A 207 8.32 -9.80 19.05
N PHE A 208 8.77 -9.48 17.83
CA PHE A 208 7.91 -9.02 16.74
C PHE A 208 7.56 -10.12 15.75
N ASP A 209 6.27 -10.33 15.47
CA ASP A 209 5.83 -11.32 14.48
C ASP A 209 5.89 -10.79 13.05
N VAL A 210 5.56 -9.52 12.84
CA VAL A 210 5.45 -8.88 11.50
C VAL A 210 6.10 -7.50 11.47
N ALA A 211 6.73 -7.15 10.36
CA ALA A 211 7.28 -5.82 10.11
C ALA A 211 6.76 -5.25 8.78
N LEU A 212 6.23 -4.03 8.82
CA LEU A 212 5.89 -3.24 7.64
C LEU A 212 7.00 -2.24 7.38
N LEU A 213 7.80 -2.46 6.32
CA LEU A 213 9.06 -1.75 6.13
C LEU A 213 9.03 -0.88 4.87
N ALA A 214 9.54 0.35 4.95
CA ALA A 214 9.88 1.12 3.77
C ALA A 214 11.07 0.47 3.06
N MET A 215 10.81 -0.31 2.02
CA MET A 215 11.85 -1.13 1.39
C MET A 215 12.61 -0.40 0.28
N ARG A 216 12.53 0.93 0.17
CA ARG A 216 13.24 1.70 -0.88
C ARG A 216 14.77 1.70 -0.73
N LEU A 217 15.28 1.16 0.38
CA LEU A 217 16.69 0.84 0.57
C LEU A 217 17.14 -0.45 -0.13
N VAL A 218 16.22 -1.29 -0.64
CA VAL A 218 16.61 -2.41 -1.51
C VAL A 218 17.43 -1.84 -2.68
N PRO A 219 18.69 -2.27 -2.87
CA PRO A 219 19.56 -1.75 -3.91
C PRO A 219 19.11 -2.23 -5.29
N ASN A 220 19.73 -1.70 -6.35
CA ASN A 220 19.59 -2.28 -7.67
C ASN A 220 20.18 -3.70 -7.67
N MET A 221 19.33 -4.72 -7.78
CA MET A 221 19.69 -6.14 -7.67
C MET A 221 20.29 -6.75 -8.96
N ALA A 222 20.68 -5.92 -9.94
CA ALA A 222 21.45 -6.36 -11.08
C ALA A 222 22.90 -6.71 -10.68
N PRO A 223 23.54 -7.68 -11.37
CA PRO A 223 24.93 -8.06 -11.08
C PRO A 223 25.87 -6.84 -11.07
N GLY A 224 26.70 -6.72 -10.03
CA GLY A 224 27.66 -5.63 -9.85
C GLY A 224 27.06 -4.27 -9.47
N ARG A 225 25.74 -4.09 -9.50
CA ARG A 225 25.06 -2.84 -9.07
C ARG A 225 24.77 -2.83 -7.57
N ALA A 226 24.43 -3.99 -7.01
CA ALA A 226 24.11 -4.09 -5.60
C ALA A 226 25.34 -3.87 -4.69
N ASP A 227 26.53 -4.27 -5.16
CA ASP A 227 27.76 -4.26 -4.36
C ASP A 227 28.31 -2.85 -4.11
N VAL A 228 27.94 -1.88 -4.95
CA VAL A 228 28.32 -0.47 -4.82
C VAL A 228 27.35 0.35 -3.97
N ASP A 229 26.35 -0.29 -3.35
CA ASP A 229 25.37 0.35 -2.45
C ASP A 229 25.49 -0.22 -1.02
N PRO A 230 26.43 0.30 -0.19
CA PRO A 230 26.68 -0.25 1.14
C PRO A 230 25.47 -0.13 2.08
N GLU A 231 24.67 0.93 1.97
CA GLU A 231 23.45 1.10 2.77
C GLU A 231 22.38 0.07 2.38
N GLY A 232 22.23 -0.19 1.08
CA GLY A 232 21.35 -1.25 0.59
C GLY A 232 21.81 -2.65 1.00
N GLN A 233 23.12 -2.91 0.99
CA GLN A 233 23.67 -4.19 1.47
C GLN A 233 23.45 -4.39 2.96
N ARG A 234 23.65 -3.35 3.77
CA ARG A 234 23.32 -3.36 5.21
C ARG A 234 21.84 -3.66 5.42
N PHE A 235 20.96 -3.03 4.64
CA PHE A 235 19.52 -3.29 4.69
C PHE A 235 19.17 -4.74 4.37
N LEU A 236 19.71 -5.30 3.27
CA LEU A 236 19.49 -6.69 2.91
C LEU A 236 20.04 -7.67 3.96
N LYS A 237 21.18 -7.37 4.59
CA LYS A 237 21.75 -8.17 5.68
C LYS A 237 20.78 -8.25 6.86
N HIS A 238 20.29 -7.12 7.36
CA HIS A 238 19.37 -7.10 8.48
C HIS A 238 18.00 -7.72 8.11
N LEU A 239 17.51 -7.46 6.90
CA LEU A 239 16.26 -8.05 6.40
C LEU A 239 16.32 -9.58 6.40
N ARG A 240 17.43 -10.17 5.90
CA ARG A 240 17.65 -11.62 5.94
C ARG A 240 17.72 -12.15 7.37
N ALA A 241 18.35 -11.42 8.28
CA ALA A 241 18.42 -11.81 9.69
C ALA A 241 17.04 -11.81 10.37
N MET A 242 16.21 -10.79 10.11
CA MET A 242 14.82 -10.74 10.58
C MET A 242 13.99 -11.92 10.05
N ARG A 243 14.11 -12.22 8.75
CA ARG A 243 13.43 -13.39 8.15
C ARG A 243 13.89 -14.70 8.79
N LYS A 244 15.20 -14.87 9.02
CA LYS A 244 15.76 -16.06 9.67
C LYS A 244 15.25 -16.21 11.11
N ALA A 245 14.99 -15.11 11.79
CA ALA A 245 14.34 -15.10 13.10
C ALA A 245 12.82 -15.39 13.03
N GLY A 246 12.24 -15.44 11.83
CA GLY A 246 10.82 -15.73 11.61
C GLY A 246 9.92 -14.49 11.63
N ILE A 247 10.45 -13.27 11.47
CA ILE A 247 9.63 -12.07 11.33
C ILE A 247 9.06 -12.02 9.90
N GLY A 248 7.74 -11.86 9.78
CA GLY A 248 7.06 -11.68 8.50
C GLY A 248 7.31 -10.29 7.94
N ILE A 249 7.67 -10.17 6.66
CA ILE A 249 8.05 -8.91 6.04
C ILE A 249 6.99 -8.45 5.04
N LEU A 250 6.39 -7.29 5.31
CA LEU A 250 5.53 -6.57 4.38
C LEU A 250 6.29 -5.38 3.79
N SER A 251 6.40 -5.33 2.46
CA SER A 251 7.02 -4.21 1.77
C SER A 251 6.04 -3.05 1.64
N MET A 252 6.40 -1.86 2.09
CA MET A 252 5.78 -0.60 1.69
C MET A 252 6.80 0.35 1.05
N LYS A 253 6.29 1.41 0.41
CA LYS A 253 7.10 2.49 -0.19
C LYS A 253 8.21 2.00 -1.14
N SER A 254 8.02 0.83 -1.73
CA SER A 254 8.94 0.24 -2.70
C SER A 254 8.92 0.95 -4.05
N GLY A 255 7.87 1.73 -4.33
CA GLY A 255 7.57 2.22 -5.68
C GLY A 255 6.61 1.32 -6.46
N ALA A 256 6.04 0.29 -5.81
CA ALA A 256 5.11 -0.65 -6.42
C ALA A 256 3.93 0.01 -7.14
N ARG A 257 3.36 1.10 -6.58
CA ARG A 257 2.28 1.85 -7.26
C ARG A 257 2.77 2.47 -8.56
N LYS A 258 3.92 3.13 -8.55
CA LYS A 258 4.48 3.75 -9.76
C LYS A 258 4.78 2.70 -10.82
N ALA A 259 5.39 1.57 -10.43
CA ALA A 259 5.60 0.43 -11.32
C ALA A 259 4.28 -0.10 -11.92
N LEU A 260 3.23 -0.19 -11.10
CA LEU A 260 1.89 -0.58 -11.55
C LEU A 260 1.29 0.40 -12.55
N THR A 261 1.40 1.71 -12.29
CA THR A 261 0.93 2.75 -13.20
C THR A 261 1.73 2.79 -14.50
N THR A 262 3.02 2.48 -14.49
CA THR A 262 3.83 2.34 -15.71
C THR A 262 3.36 1.16 -16.57
N GLY A 263 2.95 0.07 -15.94
CA GLY A 263 2.33 -1.05 -16.62
C GLY A 263 2.79 -2.40 -16.09
N ARG A 264 2.10 -3.46 -16.54
CA ARG A 264 2.35 -4.84 -16.10
C ARG A 264 3.80 -5.28 -16.27
N ASP A 265 4.41 -4.93 -17.39
CA ASP A 265 5.78 -5.36 -17.75
C ASP A 265 6.85 -4.69 -16.88
N THR A 266 6.51 -3.59 -16.20
CA THR A 266 7.35 -2.96 -15.16
C THR A 266 6.98 -3.50 -13.77
N TYR A 267 5.69 -3.66 -13.51
CA TYR A 267 5.20 -4.08 -12.19
C TYR A 267 5.62 -5.49 -11.80
N LEU A 268 5.54 -6.47 -12.71
CA LEU A 268 5.90 -7.85 -12.39
C LEU A 268 7.38 -8.01 -12.01
N PRO A 269 8.36 -7.48 -12.79
CA PRO A 269 9.75 -7.45 -12.37
C PRO A 269 9.98 -6.70 -11.06
N HIS A 270 9.34 -5.54 -10.89
CA HIS A 270 9.44 -4.77 -9.65
C HIS A 270 8.97 -5.57 -8.44
N LEU A 271 7.79 -6.18 -8.52
CA LEU A 271 7.23 -7.04 -7.48
C LEU A 271 8.21 -8.15 -7.11
N LYS A 272 8.70 -8.90 -8.10
CA LYS A 272 9.65 -10.01 -7.90
C LYS A 272 10.97 -9.56 -7.28
N ALA A 273 11.50 -8.39 -7.64
CA ALA A 273 12.73 -7.87 -7.03
C ALA A 273 12.61 -7.71 -5.51
N TYR A 274 11.45 -7.26 -5.02
CA TYR A 274 11.20 -7.10 -3.59
C TYR A 274 10.89 -8.41 -2.88
N LEU A 275 10.25 -9.37 -3.57
CA LEU A 275 10.08 -10.73 -3.07
C LEU A 275 11.43 -11.45 -2.93
N GLU A 276 12.29 -11.39 -3.95
CA GLU A 276 13.67 -11.91 -3.90
C GLU A 276 14.50 -11.25 -2.80
N ALA A 277 14.33 -9.94 -2.58
CA ALA A 277 15.03 -9.22 -1.52
C ALA A 277 14.62 -9.71 -0.13
N GLY A 278 13.40 -10.23 0.04
CA GLY A 278 12.93 -10.82 1.28
C GLY A 278 11.57 -10.32 1.78
N ALA A 279 10.74 -9.70 0.95
CA ALA A 279 9.34 -9.46 1.30
C ALA A 279 8.54 -10.78 1.22
N ASP A 280 7.68 -11.07 2.20
CA ASP A 280 6.66 -12.13 2.07
C ASP A 280 5.49 -11.65 1.23
N SER A 281 5.20 -10.35 1.27
CA SER A 281 4.20 -9.70 0.41
C SER A 281 4.55 -8.25 0.13
N VAL A 282 4.23 -7.79 -1.07
CA VAL A 282 4.40 -6.39 -1.48
C VAL A 282 3.07 -5.65 -1.36
N LEU A 283 3.01 -4.76 -0.38
CA LEU A 283 1.86 -3.90 -0.16
C LEU A 283 1.75 -2.90 -1.32
N THR A 284 0.74 -3.08 -2.16
CA THR A 284 0.50 -2.25 -3.33
C THR A 284 -0.81 -1.50 -3.13
N SER A 285 -0.74 -0.17 -3.23
CA SER A 285 -1.94 0.67 -3.22
C SER A 285 -2.53 0.72 -4.62
N VAL A 286 -3.78 0.28 -4.73
CA VAL A 286 -4.56 0.32 -5.97
C VAL A 286 -5.81 1.16 -5.74
N ASP A 287 -6.20 1.94 -6.74
CA ASP A 287 -7.34 2.87 -6.69
C ASP A 287 -8.30 2.75 -7.87
N THR A 288 -8.02 1.84 -8.82
CA THR A 288 -8.92 1.52 -9.94
C THR A 288 -9.16 0.02 -10.06
N LEU A 289 -10.29 -0.36 -10.69
CA LEU A 289 -10.60 -1.76 -10.96
C LEU A 289 -9.61 -2.39 -11.95
N ASP A 290 -9.10 -1.63 -12.91
CA ASP A 290 -8.09 -2.09 -13.89
C ASP A 290 -6.76 -2.41 -13.22
N GLN A 291 -6.37 -1.63 -12.21
CA GLN A 291 -5.20 -1.94 -11.38
C GLN A 291 -5.41 -3.22 -10.58
N VAL A 292 -6.60 -3.42 -10.00
CA VAL A 292 -6.95 -4.68 -9.32
C VAL A 292 -6.84 -5.85 -10.29
N GLU A 293 -7.40 -5.74 -11.49
CA GLU A 293 -7.28 -6.76 -12.53
C GLU A 293 -5.81 -7.02 -12.87
N THR A 294 -5.01 -5.97 -13.07
CA THR A 294 -3.59 -6.09 -13.38
C THR A 294 -2.81 -6.87 -12.31
N VAL A 295 -2.97 -6.54 -11.03
CA VAL A 295 -2.23 -7.21 -9.95
C VAL A 295 -2.70 -8.66 -9.73
N THR A 296 -3.99 -8.91 -9.89
CA THR A 296 -4.60 -10.24 -9.65
C THR A 296 -4.44 -11.20 -10.82
N ALA A 297 -4.27 -10.68 -12.04
CA ALA A 297 -4.00 -11.46 -13.25
C ALA A 297 -2.53 -11.92 -13.38
N LEU A 298 -1.66 -11.52 -12.45
CA LEU A 298 -0.28 -11.98 -12.41
C LEU A 298 -0.20 -13.47 -12.09
N ARG A 299 0.15 -14.28 -13.10
CA ARG A 299 0.43 -15.71 -12.93
C ARG A 299 1.87 -15.92 -12.47
N ILE A 300 2.15 -15.64 -11.21
CA ILE A 300 3.49 -15.76 -10.63
C ILE A 300 3.74 -17.23 -10.24
N LYS A 301 4.55 -17.93 -11.04
CA LYS A 301 4.95 -19.32 -10.77
C LYS A 301 6.17 -19.42 -9.84
N SER A 302 6.93 -18.33 -9.72
CA SER A 302 8.18 -18.23 -8.95
C SER A 302 8.36 -16.79 -8.50
N PRO A 303 8.83 -16.52 -7.26
CA PRO A 303 9.13 -15.16 -6.83
C PRO A 303 10.44 -14.67 -7.45
N HIS A 304 11.19 -15.56 -8.11
CA HIS A 304 12.49 -15.27 -8.67
C HIS A 304 12.40 -14.59 -10.04
N LEU A 305 13.34 -13.68 -10.26
CA LEU A 305 13.53 -12.91 -11.48
C LEU A 305 14.26 -13.77 -12.52
N THR A 306 13.72 -13.81 -13.74
CA THR A 306 14.49 -14.21 -14.92
C THR A 306 15.56 -13.14 -15.24
N PRO A 307 16.55 -13.44 -16.11
CA PRO A 307 17.53 -12.43 -16.53
C PRO A 307 16.89 -11.17 -17.15
N ASP A 308 15.80 -11.31 -17.90
CA ASP A 308 15.12 -10.19 -18.56
C ASP A 308 14.33 -9.36 -17.55
N GLU A 309 13.61 -10.02 -16.63
CA GLU A 309 12.93 -9.34 -15.53
C GLU A 309 13.96 -8.62 -14.64
N ARG A 310 15.13 -9.20 -14.39
CA ARG A 310 16.18 -8.54 -13.60
C ARG A 310 16.67 -7.25 -14.25
N ARG A 311 16.81 -7.22 -15.58
CA ARG A 311 17.15 -5.99 -16.32
C ARG A 311 16.01 -4.97 -16.23
N ALA A 312 14.77 -5.36 -16.48
CA ALA A 312 13.62 -4.46 -16.37
C ALA A 312 13.43 -3.86 -14.97
N ALA A 313 13.65 -4.66 -13.91
CA ALA A 313 13.62 -4.19 -12.53
C ALA A 313 14.77 -3.20 -12.24
N ALA A 314 15.96 -3.44 -12.80
CA ALA A 314 17.11 -2.54 -12.68
C ALA A 314 16.88 -1.22 -13.42
N ASP A 315 16.36 -1.26 -14.65
CA ASP A 315 16.04 -0.07 -15.44
C ASP A 315 14.96 0.77 -14.73
N PHE A 316 13.92 0.11 -14.19
CA PHE A 316 12.93 0.80 -13.38
C PHE A 316 13.57 1.41 -12.13
N HIS A 317 14.43 0.67 -11.40
CA HIS A 317 15.13 1.22 -10.24
C HIS A 317 15.94 2.47 -10.59
N ASP A 318 16.72 2.43 -11.68
CA ASP A 318 17.56 3.56 -12.13
C ASP A 318 16.70 4.74 -12.61
N SER A 319 15.51 4.50 -13.20
CA SER A 319 14.55 5.55 -13.54
C SER A 319 13.98 6.30 -12.33
N GLN A 320 14.17 5.74 -11.12
CA GLN A 320 13.81 6.38 -9.85
C GLN A 320 14.96 7.20 -9.25
N ALA A 321 16.08 7.37 -9.97
CA ALA A 321 17.12 8.29 -9.59
C ALA A 321 16.52 9.69 -9.34
N GLY A 322 16.73 10.23 -8.14
CA GLY A 322 16.13 11.50 -7.71
C GLY A 322 14.90 11.37 -6.80
N SER A 323 14.40 10.18 -6.49
CA SER A 323 13.38 10.01 -5.45
C SER A 323 14.01 9.64 -4.11
N CYS A 324 13.46 10.17 -3.00
CA CYS A 324 13.94 9.88 -1.65
C CYS A 324 13.94 8.37 -1.34
N ARG A 325 15.07 7.85 -0.83
CA ARG A 325 15.20 6.46 -0.37
C ARG A 325 14.85 6.27 1.11
N MET A 326 14.53 7.34 1.84
CA MET A 326 14.20 7.32 3.27
C MET A 326 15.31 6.72 4.15
N CYS A 327 16.58 6.95 3.78
CA CYS A 327 17.75 6.48 4.54
C CYS A 327 18.13 7.38 5.74
N ALA A 328 17.50 8.56 5.87
CA ALA A 328 17.78 9.56 6.90
C ALA A 328 19.22 10.12 6.97
N ALA A 329 20.13 9.75 6.07
CA ALA A 329 21.51 10.24 6.05
C ALA A 329 21.61 11.78 6.07
N CYS A 330 20.75 12.47 5.29
CA CYS A 330 20.71 13.93 5.25
C CYS A 330 20.24 14.57 6.56
N ALA A 331 19.31 13.95 7.30
CA ALA A 331 18.85 14.48 8.58
C ALA A 331 19.94 14.40 9.66
N LYS A 332 20.76 13.33 9.64
CA LYS A 332 21.87 13.12 10.58
C LYS A 332 22.97 14.20 10.49
N VAL A 333 23.20 14.77 9.30
CA VAL A 333 24.26 15.77 9.06
C VAL A 333 23.74 17.20 8.93
N CYS A 334 22.43 17.42 9.00
CA CYS A 334 21.86 18.76 8.81
C CYS A 334 22.28 19.69 9.96
N PRO A 335 23.03 20.79 9.71
CA PRO A 335 23.46 21.70 10.78
C PRO A 335 22.27 22.43 11.42
N ARG A 336 21.15 22.53 10.68
CA ARG A 336 19.88 23.07 11.18
C ARG A 336 18.99 21.99 11.82
N ARG A 337 19.43 20.74 11.95
CA ARG A 337 18.65 19.66 12.56
C ARG A 337 17.25 19.53 11.96
N LEU A 338 17.12 19.75 10.65
CA LEU A 338 15.86 19.57 9.94
C LEU A 338 15.66 18.07 9.65
N PRO A 339 14.42 17.56 9.70
CA PRO A 339 14.09 16.19 9.31
C PRO A 339 14.02 16.09 7.79
N VAL A 340 15.18 16.22 7.12
CA VAL A 340 15.26 16.40 5.67
C VAL A 340 14.66 15.21 4.89
N ASN A 341 14.83 13.98 5.37
CA ASN A 341 14.22 12.81 4.74
C ASN A 341 12.69 12.84 4.79
N ASP A 342 12.09 13.36 5.87
CA ASP A 342 10.64 13.49 5.99
C ASP A 342 10.10 14.59 5.07
N LEU A 343 10.81 15.71 4.94
CA LEU A 343 10.50 16.72 3.94
C LEU A 343 10.48 16.11 2.53
N MET A 344 11.53 15.38 2.15
CA MET A 344 11.58 14.73 0.83
C MET A 344 10.50 13.65 0.68
N ARG A 345 10.12 12.97 1.76
CA ARG A 345 9.00 11.99 1.77
C ARG A 345 7.66 12.68 1.54
N PHE A 346 7.41 13.81 2.18
CA PHE A 346 6.18 14.58 1.99
C PHE A 346 6.11 15.22 0.61
N ARG A 347 7.25 15.69 0.08
CA ARG A 347 7.37 16.09 -1.32
C ARG A 347 6.97 14.95 -2.26
N MET A 348 7.47 13.74 -2.03
CA MET A 348 7.07 12.55 -2.80
C MET A 348 5.57 12.28 -2.68
N TYR A 349 4.97 12.44 -1.50
CA TYR A 349 3.52 12.33 -1.36
C TYR A 349 2.78 13.38 -2.18
N HIS A 350 3.23 14.64 -2.14
CA HIS A 350 2.62 15.74 -2.87
C HIS A 350 2.75 15.57 -4.39
N GLU A 351 3.98 15.43 -4.90
CA GLU A 351 4.27 15.47 -6.33
C GLU A 351 4.14 14.11 -7.03
N GLU A 352 4.68 13.06 -6.43
CA GLU A 352 4.71 11.74 -7.09
C GLU A 352 3.41 10.95 -6.84
N CYS A 353 2.81 11.10 -5.66
CA CYS A 353 1.61 10.34 -5.29
C CYS A 353 0.30 11.09 -5.55
N GLY A 354 0.36 12.41 -5.74
CA GLY A 354 -0.81 13.30 -5.87
C GLY A 354 -1.58 13.48 -4.56
N TRP A 355 -0.92 13.33 -3.41
CA TRP A 355 -1.52 13.35 -2.07
C TRP A 355 -1.23 14.65 -1.33
N SER A 356 -1.52 15.79 -1.96
CA SER A 356 -1.18 17.11 -1.43
C SER A 356 -1.73 17.36 -0.03
N GLU A 357 -3.00 17.03 0.24
CA GLU A 357 -3.61 17.22 1.57
C GLU A 357 -2.93 16.36 2.64
N HIS A 358 -2.65 15.09 2.34
CA HIS A 358 -1.95 14.20 3.27
C HIS A 358 -0.52 14.66 3.53
N ALA A 359 0.19 15.10 2.48
CA ALA A 359 1.54 15.64 2.60
C ALA A 359 1.59 16.87 3.52
N ARG A 360 0.66 17.81 3.35
CA ARG A 360 0.53 19.01 4.20
C ARG A 360 0.14 18.66 5.63
N ALA A 361 -0.76 17.70 5.82
CA ALA A 361 -1.14 17.26 7.16
C ALA A 361 0.03 16.64 7.93
N GLU A 362 0.83 15.77 7.28
CA GLU A 362 2.01 15.18 7.90
C GLU A 362 3.11 16.24 8.14
N TYR A 363 3.26 17.20 7.23
CA TYR A 363 4.17 18.34 7.39
C TYR A 363 3.81 19.20 8.60
N ALA A 364 2.54 19.56 8.76
CA ALA A 364 2.05 20.29 9.93
C ALA A 364 2.25 19.50 11.24
N ALA A 365 2.05 18.18 11.19
CA ALA A 365 2.20 17.30 12.35
C ALA A 365 3.65 17.14 12.83
N LEU A 366 4.67 17.42 12.01
CA LEU A 366 6.07 17.37 12.44
C LEU A 366 6.39 18.41 13.52
N GLY A 367 5.64 19.51 13.61
CA GLY A 367 5.84 20.54 14.63
C GLY A 367 7.20 21.25 14.54
N VAL A 368 7.85 21.23 13.38
CA VAL A 368 9.15 21.89 13.15
C VAL A 368 8.92 23.32 12.64
N ASP A 369 9.70 24.29 13.15
CA ASP A 369 9.70 25.64 12.60
C ASP A 369 10.40 25.66 11.23
N PHE A 370 9.60 25.60 10.17
CA PHE A 370 10.09 25.54 8.80
C PHE A 370 10.59 26.88 8.25
N ARG A 371 10.52 27.99 9.01
CA ARG A 371 11.30 29.20 8.67
C ARG A 371 12.79 28.89 8.54
N ARG A 372 13.28 27.93 9.34
CA ARG A 372 14.66 27.42 9.27
C ARG A 372 14.96 26.69 7.96
N ALA A 373 13.94 26.11 7.31
CA ALA A 373 14.08 25.51 5.99
C ALA A 373 14.20 26.59 4.91
N ALA A 374 13.48 27.72 5.03
CA ALA A 374 13.58 28.85 4.09
C ALA A 374 15.00 29.45 4.03
N GLU A 375 15.79 29.32 5.10
CA GLU A 375 17.19 29.78 5.15
C GLU A 375 18.22 28.77 4.60
N CYS A 376 17.80 27.58 4.14
CA CYS A 376 18.72 26.67 3.45
C CYS A 376 19.36 27.42 2.25
N GLY A 377 20.65 27.24 1.96
CA GLY A 377 21.33 28.05 0.94
C GLY A 377 22.78 27.61 0.76
N ASP A 378 23.66 28.13 1.61
CA ASP A 378 25.12 28.04 1.47
C ASP A 378 25.73 26.73 2.03
N CYS A 379 24.91 25.73 2.34
CA CYS A 379 25.34 24.46 2.95
C CYS A 379 25.13 23.29 1.98
N SER A 380 26.16 22.44 1.84
CA SER A 380 26.16 21.23 1.00
C SER A 380 25.95 19.92 1.77
N ALA A 381 25.91 19.95 3.12
CA ALA A 381 25.98 18.76 3.96
C ALA A 381 24.94 17.68 3.59
N CYS A 382 23.69 18.06 3.35
CA CYS A 382 22.63 17.12 2.98
C CYS A 382 22.81 16.55 1.56
N ALA A 383 23.35 17.34 0.63
CA ALA A 383 23.58 16.92 -0.76
C ALA A 383 24.74 15.91 -0.86
N GLU A 384 25.81 16.13 -0.09
CA GLU A 384 27.01 15.29 -0.08
C GLU A 384 26.73 13.85 0.37
N VAL A 385 25.80 13.68 1.33
CA VAL A 385 25.43 12.36 1.85
C VAL A 385 24.20 11.74 1.17
N CYS A 386 23.52 12.46 0.27
CA CYS A 386 22.30 11.96 -0.35
C CYS A 386 22.65 11.00 -1.51
N PRO A 387 22.34 9.69 -1.41
CA PRO A 387 22.74 8.72 -2.43
C PRO A 387 22.07 8.97 -3.79
N VAL A 388 20.95 9.69 -3.81
CA VAL A 388 20.19 10.05 -5.01
C VAL A 388 20.30 11.53 -5.38
N ARG A 389 21.16 12.28 -4.69
CA ARG A 389 21.42 13.72 -4.90
C ARG A 389 20.16 14.61 -4.92
N LEU A 390 19.09 14.17 -4.25
CA LEU A 390 17.82 14.90 -4.15
C LEU A 390 17.89 16.01 -3.08
N ALA A 391 18.49 15.71 -1.92
CA ALA A 391 18.36 16.52 -0.71
C ALA A 391 19.28 17.76 -0.67
N GLY A 392 19.38 18.49 -1.80
CA GLY A 392 20.10 19.76 -1.87
C GLY A 392 19.38 20.90 -1.13
N PRO A 393 20.09 21.96 -0.71
CA PRO A 393 19.51 23.07 0.04
C PRO A 393 18.34 23.75 -0.71
N ALA A 394 18.44 23.90 -2.02
CA ALA A 394 17.35 24.44 -2.85
C ALA A 394 16.10 23.55 -2.83
N MET A 395 16.30 22.23 -2.94
CA MET A 395 15.19 21.27 -2.88
C MET A 395 14.49 21.30 -1.53
N VAL A 396 15.26 21.41 -0.43
CA VAL A 396 14.71 21.52 0.93
C VAL A 396 13.88 22.79 1.10
N ARG A 397 14.36 23.95 0.62
CA ARG A 397 13.59 25.22 0.62
C ARG A 397 12.28 25.08 -0.15
N GLN A 398 12.37 24.67 -1.42
CA GLN A 398 11.22 24.54 -2.31
C GLN A 398 10.17 23.58 -1.74
N THR A 399 10.63 22.51 -1.07
CA THR A 399 9.73 21.56 -0.42
C THR A 399 9.00 22.18 0.75
N ALA A 400 9.69 22.94 1.60
CA ALA A 400 9.07 23.63 2.72
C ALA A 400 8.04 24.66 2.23
N GLU A 401 8.35 25.41 1.18
CA GLU A 401 7.43 26.37 0.53
C GLU A 401 6.20 25.68 -0.10
N LEU A 402 6.41 24.53 -0.74
CA LEU A 402 5.34 23.73 -1.36
C LEU A 402 4.32 23.19 -0.34
N LEU A 403 4.81 22.80 0.84
CA LEU A 403 4.04 22.13 1.89
C LEU A 403 3.48 23.09 2.95
N ALA A 404 3.96 24.34 2.98
CA ALA A 404 3.51 25.38 3.91
C ALA A 404 2.06 25.81 3.70
#